data_AF-A0A7K2XVY9-F1
#
_entry.id   AF-A0A7K2XVY9-F1
#
_cell.length_a   1.000
_cell.length_b   1.000
_cell.length_c   1.000
_cell.angle_alpha   90.00
_cell.angle_beta   90.00
_cell.angle_gamma   90.00
#
_symmetry.space_group_name_H-M   'P 1'
#
loop_
_entity.id
_entity.type
_entity.pdbx_description
1 polymer ?
#
loop_
_entity_poly.entity_id
_entity_poly.type
_entity_poly.pdbx_seq_one_letter_code
_entity_poly.pdbx_strand_id
1 'polypeptide(L)'
;MATNQTRFGVAAMLALSLSAATGGALAAPVSDPPRPLPSGAELTVRPGDRVTISTSATVDADTRNGVRVVSGAFVTAGTLRREDHLVTAIMTVACTAASGPYEVRFRSPVGEENPSGIDRLWGSVRVAPADETERVECARRVSELPLESQEEHWPGDAPWPQTPWDVRTVRAGGTITATDNSHMAGDGEVKLSSPAFTQSVVMRGSKKVDAAVRIRCEVQPGVYTVHWNEKGKPAKEWARYRVTEAAPGCQDPAIAPQAGAARKATPWLVGSVAALSVMGGAGYVLLRRRRKASH
;
A
#
# COMPACT_ATOMS: atom_id res chain seq x y z
N MET A 1 14.09 -12.75 -83.54
CA MET A 1 15.45 -12.55 -84.10
C MET A 1 16.07 -11.34 -83.42
N ALA A 2 17.40 -11.35 -83.23
CA ALA A 2 18.24 -10.32 -82.60
C ALA A 2 17.82 -9.90 -81.17
N THR A 3 18.50 -10.29 -80.08
CA THR A 3 19.88 -9.95 -79.63
C THR A 3 20.19 -8.45 -79.55
N ASN A 4 20.31 -7.93 -78.32
CA ASN A 4 21.61 -7.39 -77.91
C ASN A 4 21.83 -7.48 -76.39
N GLN A 5 23.01 -7.94 -76.00
CA GLN A 5 23.51 -7.84 -74.63
C GLN A 5 24.43 -6.63 -74.53
N THR A 6 24.47 -5.96 -73.38
CA THR A 6 25.68 -5.23 -72.95
C THR A 6 25.85 -5.38 -71.45
N ARG A 7 27.03 -5.87 -71.05
CA ARG A 7 27.44 -6.08 -69.65
C ARG A 7 28.35 -4.93 -69.21
N PHE A 8 28.05 -4.31 -68.08
CA PHE A 8 28.98 -3.72 -67.11
C PHE A 8 28.21 -3.64 -65.78
N GLY A 9 28.78 -3.79 -64.58
CA GLY A 9 30.16 -4.12 -64.21
C GLY A 9 30.36 -3.82 -62.71
N VAL A 10 30.56 -4.87 -61.91
CA VAL A 10 31.16 -4.91 -60.55
C VAL A 10 31.01 -3.69 -59.62
N ALA A 11 30.27 -3.88 -58.52
CA ALA A 11 30.64 -3.33 -57.21
C ALA A 11 30.07 -4.23 -56.09
N ALA A 12 30.93 -5.01 -55.43
CA ALA A 12 30.54 -5.78 -54.26
C ALA A 12 30.72 -4.93 -52.99
N MET A 13 29.68 -4.82 -52.17
CA MET A 13 29.80 -4.43 -50.76
C MET A 13 29.18 -5.52 -49.89
N LEU A 14 30.02 -6.33 -49.26
CA LEU A 14 29.60 -7.13 -48.11
C LEU A 14 29.44 -6.18 -46.91
N ALA A 15 28.21 -5.72 -46.67
CA ALA A 15 27.84 -5.16 -45.38
C ALA A 15 27.48 -6.31 -44.42
N LEU A 16 28.49 -6.79 -43.67
CA LEU A 16 28.30 -7.67 -42.51
C LEU A 16 27.67 -6.85 -41.37
N SER A 17 26.35 -6.66 -41.42
CA SER A 17 25.58 -6.11 -40.31
C SER A 17 25.26 -7.24 -39.32
N LEU A 18 25.95 -7.27 -38.19
CA LEU A 18 25.76 -8.29 -37.15
C LEU A 18 24.31 -8.28 -36.64
N SER A 19 23.69 -9.46 -36.60
CA SER A 19 22.42 -9.70 -35.94
C SER A 19 22.57 -9.56 -34.42
N ALA A 20 22.45 -8.34 -33.90
CA ALA A 20 22.45 -8.05 -32.47
C ALA A 20 21.14 -8.53 -31.82
N ALA A 21 21.05 -9.84 -31.58
CA ALA A 21 19.96 -10.48 -30.84
C ALA A 21 20.14 -10.28 -29.32
N THR A 22 19.95 -9.05 -28.84
CA THR A 22 19.87 -8.72 -27.40
C THR A 22 18.73 -7.75 -27.14
N GLY A 23 17.52 -8.30 -27.07
CA GLY A 23 16.27 -7.55 -26.88
C GLY A 23 15.16 -8.45 -26.38
N GLY A 24 15.46 -9.27 -25.37
CA GLY A 24 14.48 -10.09 -24.66
C GLY A 24 13.54 -9.21 -23.84
N ALA A 25 12.66 -8.47 -24.52
CA ALA A 25 11.43 -8.01 -23.90
C ALA A 25 10.68 -9.27 -23.46
N LEU A 26 10.67 -9.52 -22.16
CA LEU A 26 9.72 -10.45 -21.55
C LEU A 26 8.33 -9.90 -21.90
N ALA A 27 7.71 -10.47 -22.93
CA ALA A 27 6.30 -10.28 -23.17
C ALA A 27 5.61 -10.72 -21.87
N ALA A 28 5.04 -9.76 -21.14
CA ALA A 28 4.18 -10.08 -20.01
C ALA A 28 3.15 -11.11 -20.52
N PRO A 29 2.93 -12.23 -19.81
CA PRO A 29 2.02 -13.26 -20.29
C PRO A 29 0.69 -12.59 -20.58
N VAL A 30 0.23 -12.72 -21.83
CA VAL A 30 -1.02 -12.13 -22.32
C VAL A 30 -2.15 -12.89 -21.63
N SER A 31 -2.39 -12.48 -20.38
CA SER A 31 -3.50 -12.92 -19.56
C SER A 31 -4.72 -12.23 -20.12
N ASP A 32 -5.72 -12.99 -20.56
CA ASP A 32 -6.94 -12.41 -21.10
C ASP A 32 -7.50 -11.34 -20.12
N PRO A 33 -7.89 -10.16 -20.63
CA PRO A 33 -8.34 -9.08 -19.78
C PRO A 33 -9.59 -9.51 -18.99
N PRO A 34 -9.68 -9.21 -17.68
CA PRO A 34 -10.85 -9.57 -16.89
C PRO A 34 -12.14 -9.06 -17.52
N ARG A 35 -13.13 -9.95 -17.72
CA ARG A 35 -14.41 -9.56 -18.32
C ARG A 35 -15.30 -8.86 -17.29
N PRO A 36 -15.91 -7.71 -17.61
CA PRO A 36 -16.74 -6.98 -16.68
C PRO A 36 -18.06 -7.73 -16.39
N LEU A 37 -18.46 -7.73 -15.12
CA LEU A 37 -19.78 -8.15 -14.64
C LEU A 37 -20.53 -6.92 -14.11
N PRO A 38 -21.42 -6.30 -14.91
CA PRO A 38 -22.28 -5.20 -14.46
C PRO A 38 -23.24 -5.63 -13.35
N SER A 39 -23.73 -4.66 -12.56
CA SER A 39 -24.77 -4.91 -11.55
C SER A 39 -26.05 -5.43 -12.21
N GLY A 40 -26.65 -6.46 -11.63
CA GLY A 40 -27.87 -7.14 -12.09
C GLY A 40 -27.67 -8.06 -13.30
N ALA A 41 -26.48 -8.15 -13.88
CA ALA A 41 -26.22 -8.95 -15.08
C ALA A 41 -25.92 -10.43 -14.75
N GLU A 42 -26.16 -11.29 -15.73
CA GLU A 42 -25.57 -12.65 -15.80
C GLU A 42 -24.44 -12.64 -16.84
N LEU A 43 -23.26 -13.14 -16.46
CA LEU A 43 -22.11 -13.29 -17.35
C LEU A 43 -21.80 -14.77 -17.59
N THR A 44 -21.79 -15.22 -18.84
CA THR A 44 -21.30 -16.56 -19.19
C THR A 44 -19.77 -16.61 -19.08
N VAL A 45 -19.24 -17.64 -18.42
CA VAL A 45 -17.81 -17.82 -18.14
C VAL A 45 -17.37 -19.26 -18.37
N ARG A 46 -16.11 -19.48 -18.72
CA ARG A 46 -15.42 -20.77 -18.66
C ARG A 46 -14.58 -20.87 -17.37
N PRO A 47 -14.21 -22.07 -16.92
CA PRO A 47 -13.27 -22.22 -15.82
C PRO A 47 -11.92 -21.56 -16.14
N GLY A 48 -11.34 -20.85 -15.18
CA GLY A 48 -10.10 -20.09 -15.33
C GLY A 48 -10.25 -18.66 -15.87
N ASP A 49 -11.44 -18.30 -16.36
CA ASP A 49 -11.70 -16.93 -16.81
C ASP A 49 -11.59 -15.93 -15.63
N ARG A 50 -11.02 -14.76 -15.91
CA ARG A 50 -11.02 -13.63 -14.97
C ARG A 50 -12.26 -12.77 -15.18
N VAL A 51 -12.91 -12.41 -14.08
CA VAL A 51 -14.10 -11.55 -14.02
C VAL A 51 -13.74 -10.32 -13.20
N THR A 52 -14.13 -9.13 -13.66
CA THR A 52 -14.00 -7.90 -12.89
C THR A 52 -15.34 -7.29 -12.55
N ILE A 53 -15.44 -6.72 -11.36
CA ILE A 53 -16.51 -5.83 -10.96
C ILE A 53 -15.87 -4.47 -10.69
N SER A 54 -16.40 -3.42 -11.29
CA SER A 54 -16.01 -2.04 -11.00
C SER A 54 -17.27 -1.19 -10.82
N THR A 55 -17.26 -0.33 -9.82
CA THR A 55 -18.40 0.54 -9.46
C THR A 55 -17.90 1.83 -8.81
N SER A 56 -18.72 2.88 -8.85
CA SER A 56 -18.39 4.14 -8.18
C SER A 56 -18.38 3.96 -6.66
N ALA A 57 -17.32 4.43 -6.03
CA ALA A 57 -17.06 4.27 -4.60
C ALA A 57 -17.78 5.28 -3.70
N THR A 58 -18.67 6.11 -4.28
CA THR A 58 -19.42 7.17 -3.58
C THR A 58 -20.94 7.03 -3.69
N VAL A 59 -21.43 6.05 -4.45
CA VAL A 59 -22.87 5.90 -4.75
C VAL A 59 -23.61 5.11 -3.68
N ASP A 60 -22.94 4.15 -3.02
CA ASP A 60 -23.61 3.22 -2.10
C ASP A 60 -22.69 2.79 -0.94
N ALA A 61 -23.26 2.63 0.25
CA ALA A 61 -22.55 2.18 1.44
C ALA A 61 -22.09 0.71 1.35
N ASP A 62 -22.80 -0.08 0.52
CA ASP A 62 -22.48 -1.47 0.21
C ASP A 62 -21.34 -1.62 -0.81
N THR A 63 -20.96 -0.54 -1.52
CA THR A 63 -19.96 -0.56 -2.60
C THR A 63 -18.74 0.30 -2.25
N ARG A 64 -18.08 -0.05 -1.15
CA ARG A 64 -16.90 0.65 -0.61
C ARG A 64 -15.63 -0.20 -0.61
N ASN A 65 -14.50 0.44 -0.37
CA ASN A 65 -13.21 -0.23 -0.26
C ASN A 65 -13.22 -1.29 0.87
N GLY A 66 -12.60 -2.44 0.63
CA GLY A 66 -12.52 -3.56 1.57
C GLY A 66 -13.73 -4.52 1.55
N VAL A 67 -14.82 -4.19 0.87
CA VAL A 67 -15.98 -5.09 0.70
C VAL A 67 -15.55 -6.34 -0.06
N ARG A 68 -15.95 -7.52 0.43
CA ARG A 68 -15.63 -8.81 -0.19
C ARG A 68 -16.61 -9.12 -1.32
N VAL A 69 -16.10 -9.71 -2.39
CA VAL A 69 -16.89 -10.24 -3.51
C VAL A 69 -16.81 -11.76 -3.48
N VAL A 70 -17.92 -12.43 -3.22
CA VAL A 70 -17.97 -13.89 -3.03
C VAL A 70 -18.84 -14.57 -4.08
N SER A 71 -18.43 -15.76 -4.51
CA SER A 71 -19.23 -16.69 -5.30
C SER A 71 -18.70 -18.10 -5.09
N GLY A 72 -19.58 -19.11 -5.18
CA GLY A 72 -19.17 -20.51 -5.20
C GLY A 72 -18.39 -20.92 -6.46
N ALA A 73 -18.32 -20.04 -7.47
CA ALA A 73 -17.57 -20.26 -8.71
C ALA A 73 -16.11 -19.75 -8.65
N PHE A 74 -15.71 -18.98 -7.65
CA PHE A 74 -14.37 -18.33 -7.65
C PHE A 74 -13.32 -19.13 -6.86
N VAL A 75 -12.06 -19.04 -7.29
CA VAL A 75 -10.91 -19.66 -6.58
C VAL A 75 -10.77 -19.09 -5.16
N THR A 76 -10.94 -17.78 -5.03
CA THR A 76 -10.93 -17.01 -3.77
C THR A 76 -11.96 -15.89 -3.84
N ALA A 77 -12.34 -15.34 -2.68
CA ALA A 77 -13.13 -14.13 -2.62
C ALA A 77 -12.32 -12.93 -3.15
N GLY A 78 -12.92 -12.15 -4.04
CA GLY A 78 -12.38 -10.84 -4.42
C GLY A 78 -12.52 -9.83 -3.27
N THR A 79 -11.79 -8.73 -3.37
CA THR A 79 -11.96 -7.56 -2.48
C THR A 79 -12.06 -6.32 -3.36
N LEU A 80 -13.08 -5.49 -3.13
CA LEU A 80 -13.21 -4.18 -3.76
C LEU A 80 -12.09 -3.27 -3.27
N ARG A 81 -11.16 -2.91 -4.16
CA ARG A 81 -10.02 -2.01 -3.91
C ARG A 81 -10.21 -0.68 -4.60
N ARG A 82 -9.79 0.41 -3.97
CA ARG A 82 -9.89 1.76 -4.52
C ARG A 82 -9.01 1.89 -5.76
N GLU A 83 -9.61 2.37 -6.85
CA GLU A 83 -8.95 2.78 -8.07
C GLU A 83 -9.51 4.17 -8.45
N ASP A 84 -8.85 5.20 -7.94
CA ASP A 84 -9.25 6.61 -7.97
C ASP A 84 -10.68 6.87 -7.45
N HIS A 85 -11.64 7.15 -8.33
CA HIS A 85 -13.04 7.37 -7.97
C HIS A 85 -13.89 6.08 -7.98
N LEU A 86 -13.30 4.96 -8.40
CA LEU A 86 -13.94 3.65 -8.45
C LEU A 86 -13.48 2.74 -7.30
N VAL A 87 -14.23 1.68 -7.09
CA VAL A 87 -13.73 0.47 -6.44
C VAL A 87 -13.85 -0.71 -7.40
N THR A 88 -12.78 -1.48 -7.51
CA THR A 88 -12.64 -2.58 -8.46
C THR A 88 -12.23 -3.86 -7.74
N ALA A 89 -12.80 -4.98 -8.13
CA ALA A 89 -12.37 -6.32 -7.75
C ALA A 89 -12.11 -7.14 -9.02
N ILE A 90 -11.15 -8.05 -8.94
CA ILE A 90 -10.87 -9.07 -9.96
C ILE A 90 -10.94 -10.43 -9.26
N MET A 91 -11.61 -11.39 -9.90
CA MET A 91 -11.78 -12.76 -9.40
C MET A 91 -11.53 -13.75 -10.55
N THR A 92 -10.93 -14.89 -10.24
CA THR A 92 -10.72 -15.98 -11.20
C THR A 92 -11.75 -17.10 -10.94
N VAL A 93 -12.40 -17.58 -12.00
CA VAL A 93 -13.33 -18.72 -11.94
C VAL A 93 -12.53 -20.00 -11.68
N ALA A 94 -12.93 -20.79 -10.69
CA ALA A 94 -12.23 -22.01 -10.30
C ALA A 94 -12.27 -23.08 -11.40
N CYS A 95 -11.11 -23.69 -11.69
CA CYS A 95 -11.00 -24.80 -12.64
C CYS A 95 -11.84 -26.03 -12.24
N THR A 96 -12.19 -26.16 -10.97
CA THR A 96 -13.04 -27.21 -10.41
C THR A 96 -14.53 -26.82 -10.31
N ALA A 97 -14.92 -25.59 -10.69
CA ALA A 97 -16.32 -25.18 -10.67
C ALA A 97 -17.18 -26.09 -11.56
N ALA A 98 -18.34 -26.52 -11.07
CA ALA A 98 -19.30 -27.27 -11.87
C ALA A 98 -19.93 -26.35 -12.93
N SER A 99 -20.45 -26.92 -14.01
CA SER A 99 -21.23 -26.14 -14.98
C SER A 99 -22.57 -25.73 -14.37
N GLY A 100 -22.93 -24.45 -14.46
CA GLY A 100 -24.19 -23.94 -13.90
C GLY A 100 -24.15 -22.46 -13.50
N PRO A 101 -25.28 -21.92 -13.03
CA PRO A 101 -25.37 -20.57 -12.50
C PRO A 101 -24.80 -20.49 -11.07
N TYR A 102 -24.08 -19.41 -10.77
CA TYR A 102 -23.62 -19.07 -9.44
C TYR A 102 -23.91 -17.59 -9.17
N GLU A 103 -24.47 -17.29 -8.01
CA GLU A 103 -24.61 -15.90 -7.56
C GLU A 103 -23.23 -15.29 -7.25
N VAL A 104 -23.10 -13.99 -7.54
CA VAL A 104 -21.98 -13.16 -7.11
C VAL A 104 -22.53 -12.13 -6.14
N ARG A 105 -22.02 -12.14 -4.91
CA ARG A 105 -22.55 -11.35 -3.79
C ARG A 105 -21.48 -10.50 -3.14
N PHE A 106 -21.88 -9.32 -2.65
CA PHE A 106 -21.05 -8.51 -1.75
C PHE A 106 -21.25 -8.94 -0.30
N ARG A 107 -20.14 -8.95 0.45
CA ARG A 107 -20.06 -9.31 1.86
C ARG A 107 -19.27 -8.26 2.63
N SER A 108 -19.58 -8.07 3.92
CA SER A 108 -18.81 -7.18 4.81
C SER A 108 -17.29 -7.42 4.68
N PRO A 109 -16.45 -6.38 4.87
CA PRO A 109 -15.02 -6.55 5.06
C PRO A 109 -14.68 -7.58 6.16
N VAL A 110 -13.47 -8.13 6.11
CA VAL A 110 -12.96 -9.05 7.15
C VAL A 110 -12.78 -8.25 8.46
N GLY A 111 -13.36 -8.73 9.56
CA GLY A 111 -13.36 -8.03 10.85
C GLY A 111 -14.54 -7.06 11.04
N GLU A 112 -15.42 -6.91 10.05
CA GLU A 112 -16.66 -6.12 10.11
C GLU A 112 -17.92 -7.02 10.02
N GLU A 113 -17.82 -8.29 10.45
CA GLU A 113 -18.94 -9.25 10.50
C GLU A 113 -19.98 -8.94 11.60
N ASN A 114 -20.62 -7.77 11.50
CA ASN A 114 -21.77 -7.38 12.34
C ASN A 114 -23.08 -8.02 11.84
N PRO A 115 -24.12 -8.16 12.68
CA PRO A 115 -25.41 -8.77 12.29
C PRO A 115 -26.19 -7.97 11.23
N SER A 116 -25.90 -6.68 11.05
CA SER A 116 -26.38 -5.85 9.92
C SER A 116 -25.38 -5.82 8.75
N GLY A 117 -24.55 -6.86 8.62
CA GLY A 117 -23.47 -6.94 7.64
C GLY A 117 -23.97 -6.94 6.20
N ILE A 118 -23.11 -6.51 5.28
CA ILE A 118 -23.43 -6.47 3.86
C ILE A 118 -23.67 -7.91 3.37
N ASP A 119 -24.83 -8.16 2.77
CA ASP A 119 -25.16 -9.39 2.05
C ASP A 119 -26.05 -9.06 0.84
N ARG A 120 -25.43 -8.51 -0.20
CA ARG A 120 -26.13 -8.01 -1.38
C ARG A 120 -25.81 -8.85 -2.60
N LEU A 121 -26.83 -9.25 -3.34
CA LEU A 121 -26.66 -9.81 -4.68
C LEU A 121 -26.14 -8.71 -5.64
N TRP A 122 -25.00 -8.95 -6.28
CA TRP A 122 -24.48 -8.08 -7.33
C TRP A 122 -24.95 -8.53 -8.72
N GLY A 123 -24.88 -9.83 -9.00
CA GLY A 123 -25.23 -10.43 -10.30
C GLY A 123 -24.97 -11.94 -10.26
N SER A 124 -24.83 -12.56 -11.43
CA SER A 124 -24.49 -13.99 -11.53
C SER A 124 -23.41 -14.27 -12.58
N VAL A 125 -22.72 -15.39 -12.40
CA VAL A 125 -21.88 -16.01 -13.44
C VAL A 125 -22.45 -17.38 -13.81
N ARG A 126 -22.49 -17.68 -15.11
CA ARG A 126 -22.88 -18.99 -15.63
C ARG A 126 -21.65 -19.72 -16.13
N VAL A 127 -21.17 -20.69 -15.36
CA VAL A 127 -20.02 -21.52 -15.73
C VAL A 127 -20.45 -22.49 -16.83
N ALA A 128 -19.84 -22.38 -18.00
CA ALA A 128 -19.99 -23.28 -19.13
C ALA A 128 -19.45 -24.69 -18.78
N PRO A 129 -19.97 -25.75 -19.44
CA PRO A 129 -19.33 -27.06 -19.36
C PRO A 129 -17.87 -26.99 -19.82
N ALA A 130 -17.03 -27.74 -19.15
CA ALA A 130 -15.63 -27.95 -19.49
C ALA A 130 -15.23 -29.39 -19.20
N ASP A 131 -14.51 -30.02 -20.13
CA ASP A 131 -14.01 -31.38 -19.98
C ASP A 131 -12.76 -31.46 -19.08
N GLU A 132 -12.31 -32.68 -18.77
CA GLU A 132 -11.17 -32.88 -17.87
C GLU A 132 -9.85 -32.32 -18.43
N THR A 133 -9.67 -32.33 -19.75
CA THR A 133 -8.47 -31.76 -20.41
C THR A 133 -8.48 -30.24 -20.30
N GLU A 134 -9.64 -29.62 -20.56
CA GLU A 134 -9.84 -28.18 -20.36
C GLU A 134 -9.61 -27.76 -18.90
N ARG A 135 -10.00 -28.60 -17.93
CA ARG A 135 -9.83 -28.36 -16.48
C ARG A 135 -8.38 -28.50 -16.00
N VAL A 136 -7.66 -29.51 -16.48
CA VAL A 136 -6.22 -29.68 -16.17
C VAL A 136 -5.41 -28.52 -16.75
N GLU A 137 -5.67 -28.14 -18.00
CA GLU A 137 -4.99 -27.01 -18.64
C GLU A 137 -5.41 -25.66 -18.01
N CYS A 138 -6.66 -25.52 -17.57
CA CYS A 138 -7.07 -24.40 -16.72
C CYS A 138 -6.22 -24.31 -15.45
N ALA A 139 -6.05 -25.42 -14.72
CA ALA A 139 -5.31 -25.43 -13.46
C ALA A 139 -3.84 -24.99 -13.67
N ARG A 140 -3.21 -25.45 -14.77
CA ARG A 140 -1.88 -25.03 -15.19
C ARG A 140 -1.82 -23.52 -15.44
N ARG A 141 -2.69 -22.97 -16.30
CA ARG A 141 -2.72 -21.53 -16.60
C ARG A 141 -3.01 -20.67 -15.38
N VAL A 142 -3.94 -21.09 -14.52
CA VAL A 142 -4.32 -20.33 -13.31
C VAL A 142 -3.20 -20.33 -12.28
N SER A 143 -2.40 -21.41 -12.18
CA SER A 143 -1.22 -21.43 -11.30
C SER A 143 -0.06 -20.55 -11.78
N GLU A 144 -0.04 -20.21 -13.07
CA GLU A 144 0.94 -19.31 -13.70
C GLU A 144 0.50 -17.83 -13.66
N LEU A 145 -0.73 -17.52 -13.21
CA LEU A 145 -1.20 -16.13 -13.10
C LEU A 145 -0.45 -15.37 -12.00
N PRO A 146 -0.10 -14.09 -12.23
CA PRO A 146 0.40 -13.24 -11.15
C PRO A 146 -0.68 -13.04 -10.08
N LEU A 147 -0.26 -12.90 -8.83
CA LEU A 147 -1.16 -12.49 -7.75
C LEU A 147 -1.74 -11.11 -8.08
N GLU A 148 -3.07 -10.97 -7.96
CA GLU A 148 -3.76 -9.70 -8.14
C GLU A 148 -3.16 -8.64 -7.19
N SER A 149 -2.93 -7.44 -7.72
CA SER A 149 -2.40 -6.33 -6.92
C SER A 149 -3.34 -6.04 -5.76
N GLN A 150 -2.77 -5.90 -4.56
CA GLN A 150 -3.51 -5.42 -3.39
C GLN A 150 -3.39 -3.91 -3.23
N GLU A 151 -2.60 -3.23 -4.06
CA GLU A 151 -2.41 -1.79 -4.01
C GLU A 151 -3.72 -1.05 -4.33
N GLU A 152 -3.99 0.01 -3.59
CA GLU A 152 -5.12 0.90 -3.74
C GLU A 152 -4.61 2.26 -4.22
N HIS A 153 -5.20 2.78 -5.29
CA HIS A 153 -4.94 4.13 -5.78
C HIS A 153 -6.06 5.04 -5.29
N TRP A 154 -5.77 5.91 -4.32
CA TRP A 154 -6.72 6.90 -3.83
C TRP A 154 -6.52 8.27 -4.52
N PRO A 155 -7.55 9.13 -4.58
CA PRO A 155 -7.43 10.48 -5.15
C PRO A 155 -6.28 11.29 -4.54
N GLY A 156 -5.65 12.15 -5.34
CA GLY A 156 -4.42 12.88 -4.99
C GLY A 156 -4.55 13.87 -3.82
N ASP A 157 -5.77 14.33 -3.55
CA ASP A 157 -6.15 15.22 -2.44
C ASP A 157 -6.51 14.48 -1.16
N ALA A 158 -6.77 13.16 -1.23
CA ALA A 158 -7.08 12.35 -0.06
C ALA A 158 -5.83 12.19 0.84
N PRO A 159 -5.94 12.42 2.17
CA PRO A 159 -4.80 12.39 3.08
C PRO A 159 -4.24 10.97 3.21
N TRP A 160 -2.95 10.79 2.95
CA TRP A 160 -2.30 9.47 2.99
C TRP A 160 -1.83 9.08 4.41
N PRO A 161 -1.93 7.80 4.82
CA PRO A 161 -2.61 6.69 4.15
C PRO A 161 -4.12 6.64 4.46
N GLN A 162 -4.91 6.23 3.48
CA GLN A 162 -6.31 5.83 3.69
C GLN A 162 -6.41 4.40 4.24
N THR A 163 -5.55 3.49 3.78
CA THR A 163 -5.42 2.11 4.27
C THR A 163 -3.93 1.67 4.21
N PRO A 164 -3.55 0.51 4.79
CA PRO A 164 -2.20 -0.06 4.60
C PRO A 164 -1.84 -0.41 3.14
N TRP A 165 -2.80 -0.28 2.23
CA TRP A 165 -2.70 -0.59 0.81
C TRP A 165 -2.77 0.65 -0.09
N ASP A 166 -3.06 1.83 0.46
CA ASP A 166 -2.98 3.12 -0.25
C ASP A 166 -1.51 3.41 -0.61
N VAL A 167 -1.09 3.04 -1.82
CA VAL A 167 0.31 3.15 -2.27
C VAL A 167 0.49 4.41 -3.10
N ARG A 168 1.16 5.41 -2.50
CA ARG A 168 1.50 6.65 -3.20
C ARG A 168 2.88 6.58 -3.82
N THR A 169 2.99 7.09 -5.05
CA THR A 169 4.26 7.21 -5.75
C THR A 169 4.94 8.53 -5.41
N VAL A 170 6.18 8.48 -4.97
CA VAL A 170 7.02 9.64 -4.61
C VAL A 170 8.42 9.47 -5.20
N ARG A 171 9.05 10.56 -5.61
CA ARG A 171 10.42 10.52 -6.12
C ARG A 171 11.43 10.39 -4.97
N ALA A 172 12.54 9.68 -5.17
CA ALA A 172 13.69 9.76 -4.27
C ALA A 172 14.17 11.22 -4.11
N GLY A 173 14.53 11.61 -2.89
CA GLY A 173 14.74 13.00 -2.47
C GLY A 173 13.47 13.83 -2.22
N GLY A 174 12.30 13.32 -2.61
CA GLY A 174 11.00 13.97 -2.43
C GLY A 174 10.46 13.88 -1.01
N THR A 175 9.25 14.40 -0.82
CA THR A 175 8.54 14.43 0.47
C THR A 175 7.14 13.85 0.32
N ILE A 176 6.70 13.06 1.31
CA ILE A 176 5.33 12.56 1.44
C ILE A 176 4.78 12.94 2.83
N THR A 177 3.52 13.36 2.92
CA THR A 177 2.88 13.72 4.19
C THR A 177 2.07 12.54 4.72
N ALA A 178 2.54 11.95 5.82
CA ALA A 178 1.83 10.90 6.55
C ALA A 178 0.82 11.52 7.51
N THR A 179 -0.40 10.98 7.55
CA THR A 179 -1.50 11.52 8.34
C THR A 179 -2.26 10.42 9.06
N ASP A 180 -2.51 10.56 10.36
CA ASP A 180 -3.43 9.67 11.06
C ASP A 180 -4.88 10.09 10.81
N ASN A 181 -5.55 9.36 9.92
CA ASN A 181 -6.97 9.56 9.61
C ASN A 181 -7.91 8.82 10.58
N SER A 182 -7.37 7.94 11.42
CA SER A 182 -8.11 7.11 12.38
C SER A 182 -8.10 7.67 13.81
N HIS A 183 -7.37 8.77 14.05
CA HIS A 183 -7.21 9.41 15.36
C HIS A 183 -6.74 8.43 16.47
N MET A 184 -5.86 7.49 16.11
CA MET A 184 -5.23 6.52 17.02
C MET A 184 -4.00 7.07 17.75
N ALA A 185 -3.35 8.12 17.23
CA ALA A 185 -2.14 8.72 17.80
C ALA A 185 -2.45 9.93 18.71
N GLY A 186 -1.82 10.00 19.87
CA GLY A 186 -1.60 11.26 20.58
C GLY A 186 -0.42 12.05 20.01
N ASP A 187 -0.37 13.35 20.30
CA ASP A 187 0.72 14.24 19.87
C ASP A 187 2.09 13.74 20.38
N GLY A 188 3.00 13.42 19.46
CA GLY A 188 4.36 13.01 19.80
C GLY A 188 4.52 11.56 20.29
N GLU A 189 3.44 10.78 20.38
CA GLU A 189 3.48 9.40 20.90
C GLU A 189 3.95 8.36 19.87
N VAL A 190 3.81 8.71 18.58
CA VAL A 190 4.03 7.82 17.45
C VAL A 190 5.23 8.28 16.63
N LYS A 191 6.13 7.34 16.35
CA LYS A 191 7.30 7.52 15.48
C LYS A 191 7.14 6.66 14.23
N LEU A 192 7.19 7.27 13.05
CA LEU A 192 7.17 6.56 11.77
C LEU A 192 8.59 6.22 11.31
N SER A 193 8.79 5.01 10.81
CA SER A 193 10.08 4.57 10.26
C SER A 193 9.93 3.74 8.99
N SER A 194 10.86 3.94 8.06
CA SER A 194 11.01 3.17 6.83
C SER A 194 12.49 3.24 6.43
N PRO A 195 13.09 2.19 5.85
CA PRO A 195 14.51 2.22 5.48
C PRO A 195 14.82 3.28 4.41
N ALA A 196 13.82 3.68 3.62
CA ALA A 196 13.92 4.70 2.58
C ALA A 196 13.73 6.14 3.09
N PHE A 197 13.39 6.36 4.37
CA PHE A 197 13.35 7.70 4.97
C PHE A 197 14.75 8.19 5.34
N THR A 198 15.04 9.49 5.16
CA THR A 198 16.30 10.11 5.62
C THR A 198 16.51 9.94 7.13
N GLN A 199 15.43 10.13 7.89
CA GLN A 199 15.33 9.82 9.31
C GLN A 199 13.91 9.37 9.66
N SER A 200 13.75 8.67 10.77
CA SER A 200 12.42 8.46 11.36
C SER A 200 11.82 9.77 11.83
N VAL A 201 10.51 9.97 11.63
CA VAL A 201 9.80 11.18 12.04
C VAL A 201 8.86 10.90 13.21
N VAL A 202 8.55 11.92 14.01
CA VAL A 202 7.54 11.85 15.08
C VAL A 202 6.29 12.54 14.58
N MET A 203 5.14 11.88 14.65
CA MET A 203 3.86 12.47 14.27
C MET A 203 3.42 13.49 15.32
N ARG A 204 2.94 14.66 14.88
CA ARG A 204 2.50 15.75 15.77
C ARG A 204 1.18 16.38 15.36
N GLY A 205 0.48 16.97 16.32
CA GLY A 205 -0.74 17.75 16.09
C GLY A 205 -1.81 17.59 17.19
N SER A 206 -2.62 18.62 17.38
CA SER A 206 -3.57 18.72 18.50
C SER A 206 -5.00 18.24 18.20
N LYS A 207 -5.30 17.90 16.94
CA LYS A 207 -6.63 17.43 16.49
C LYS A 207 -6.53 16.35 15.41
N LYS A 208 -5.61 16.56 14.47
CA LYS A 208 -5.14 15.59 13.48
C LYS A 208 -3.63 15.52 13.65
N VAL A 209 -3.06 14.32 13.61
CA VAL A 209 -1.63 14.12 13.81
C VAL A 209 -1.00 13.79 12.47
N ASP A 210 0.02 14.55 12.07
CA ASP A 210 0.71 14.38 10.78
C ASP A 210 2.24 14.39 10.93
N ALA A 211 2.92 14.00 9.85
CA ALA A 211 4.36 14.19 9.68
C ALA A 211 4.74 14.27 8.19
N ALA A 212 5.46 15.31 7.80
CA ALA A 212 6.15 15.36 6.52
C ALA A 212 7.41 14.49 6.56
N VAL A 213 7.53 13.55 5.63
CA VAL A 213 8.64 12.60 5.55
C VAL A 213 9.44 12.80 4.28
N ARG A 214 10.76 13.00 4.42
CA ARG A 214 11.68 13.09 3.29
C ARG A 214 12.26 11.72 2.95
N ILE A 215 12.19 11.36 1.67
CA ILE A 215 12.76 10.14 1.10
C ILE A 215 14.23 10.40 0.75
N ARG A 216 15.11 9.43 0.98
CA ARG A 216 16.54 9.54 0.64
C ARG A 216 16.74 9.76 -0.86
N CYS A 217 17.84 10.37 -1.25
CA CYS A 217 18.24 10.50 -2.65
C CYS A 217 18.80 9.20 -3.24
N GLU A 218 19.60 8.45 -2.45
CA GLU A 218 20.30 7.24 -2.91
C GLU A 218 19.49 5.94 -2.74
N VAL A 219 18.20 6.05 -2.42
CA VAL A 219 17.33 4.88 -2.27
C VAL A 219 17.02 4.26 -3.64
N GLN A 220 17.00 2.94 -3.71
CA GLN A 220 16.59 2.22 -4.91
C GLN A 220 15.09 2.41 -5.19
N PRO A 221 14.66 2.45 -6.46
CA PRO A 221 13.24 2.39 -6.81
C PRO A 221 12.59 1.10 -6.29
N GLY A 222 11.37 1.20 -5.77
CA GLY A 222 10.68 0.05 -5.17
C GLY A 222 9.52 0.42 -4.25
N VAL A 223 8.83 -0.58 -3.70
CA VAL A 223 7.78 -0.37 -2.69
C VAL A 223 8.37 -0.51 -1.29
N TYR A 224 8.06 0.44 -0.41
CA TYR A 224 8.59 0.53 0.94
C TYR A 224 7.47 0.56 1.98
N THR A 225 7.61 -0.27 3.01
CA THR A 225 6.72 -0.26 4.18
C THR A 225 7.08 0.87 5.15
N VAL A 226 6.07 1.51 5.71
CA VAL A 226 6.16 2.40 6.88
C VAL A 226 5.68 1.65 8.12
N HIS A 227 6.52 1.65 9.13
CA HIS A 227 6.24 1.10 10.43
C HIS A 227 5.76 2.19 11.38
N TRP A 228 4.67 1.91 12.09
CA TRP A 228 4.16 2.71 13.18
C TRP A 228 4.75 2.20 14.49
N ASN A 229 5.59 3.01 15.12
CA ASN A 229 6.28 2.68 16.36
C ASN A 229 5.67 3.52 17.48
N GLU A 230 4.92 2.87 18.38
CA GLU A 230 4.35 3.48 19.57
C GLU A 230 5.11 2.98 20.81
N LYS A 231 5.35 3.85 21.79
CA LYS A 231 6.20 3.50 22.93
C LYS A 231 5.60 2.34 23.75
N GLY A 232 6.36 1.25 23.88
CA GLY A 232 5.96 0.08 24.66
C GLY A 232 5.07 -0.93 23.92
N LYS A 233 4.81 -0.72 22.63
CA LYS A 233 4.12 -1.68 21.75
C LYS A 233 5.08 -2.19 20.66
N PRO A 234 4.87 -3.40 20.11
CA PRO A 234 5.59 -3.82 18.91
C PRO A 234 5.29 -2.88 17.74
N ALA A 235 6.28 -2.67 16.87
CA ALA A 235 6.08 -1.92 15.64
C ALA A 235 5.10 -2.68 14.72
N LYS A 236 4.13 -1.97 14.13
CA LYS A 236 3.19 -2.54 13.15
C LYS A 236 3.45 -1.97 11.76
N GLU A 237 3.26 -2.78 10.71
CA GLU A 237 3.11 -2.24 9.36
C GLU A 237 1.85 -1.36 9.33
N TRP A 238 1.95 -0.16 8.76
CA TRP A 238 0.87 0.82 8.78
C TRP A 238 0.54 1.39 7.40
N ALA A 239 1.56 1.64 6.57
CA ALA A 239 1.40 2.20 5.24
C ALA A 239 2.44 1.65 4.28
N ARG A 240 2.22 1.83 2.97
CA ARG A 240 3.20 1.53 1.91
C ARG A 240 3.25 2.67 0.91
N TYR A 241 4.40 2.86 0.28
CA TYR A 241 4.61 3.87 -0.75
C TYR A 241 5.62 3.36 -1.78
N ARG A 242 5.53 3.87 -3.00
CA ARG A 242 6.40 3.52 -4.12
C ARG A 242 7.40 4.63 -4.35
N VAL A 243 8.69 4.30 -4.37
CA VAL A 243 9.75 5.25 -4.71
C VAL A 243 10.17 5.09 -6.17
N THR A 244 10.28 6.21 -6.88
CA THR A 244 10.89 6.30 -8.22
C THR A 244 12.27 6.95 -8.19
N GLU A 245 13.03 6.79 -9.26
CA GLU A 245 14.39 7.32 -9.41
C GLU A 245 14.52 8.80 -9.05
N ALA A 246 15.63 9.14 -8.39
CA ALA A 246 15.94 10.50 -8.00
C ALA A 246 16.10 11.44 -9.21
N ALA A 247 15.91 12.74 -8.99
CA ALA A 247 16.34 13.72 -9.98
C ALA A 247 17.88 13.73 -10.07
N PRO A 248 18.49 13.97 -11.25
CA PRO A 248 19.93 14.14 -11.37
C PRO A 248 20.46 15.21 -10.38
N GLY A 249 21.53 14.89 -9.65
CA GLY A 249 22.11 15.79 -8.64
C GLY A 249 21.35 15.87 -7.31
N CYS A 250 20.42 14.94 -7.04
CA CYS A 250 19.76 14.84 -5.73
C CYS A 250 20.80 14.65 -4.61
N GLN A 251 20.74 15.49 -3.59
CA GLN A 251 21.52 15.35 -2.35
C GLN A 251 20.60 15.34 -1.14
N ASP A 252 20.86 14.43 -0.21
CA ASP A 252 20.17 14.43 1.07
C ASP A 252 20.70 15.58 1.94
N PRO A 253 19.82 16.29 2.69
CA PRO A 253 20.26 17.33 3.59
C PRO A 253 21.16 16.71 4.66
N ALA A 254 22.25 17.40 4.99
CA ALA A 254 23.12 17.00 6.10
C ALA A 254 22.26 16.77 7.37
N ILE A 255 22.50 15.63 8.05
CA ILE A 255 21.74 15.25 9.23
C ILE A 255 22.02 16.28 10.33
N ALA A 256 21.12 17.26 10.48
CA ALA A 256 21.18 18.22 11.56
C ALA A 256 20.99 17.45 12.89
N PRO A 257 21.96 17.47 13.82
CA PRO A 257 21.76 16.86 15.13
C PRO A 257 20.58 17.56 15.80
N GLN A 258 19.57 16.78 16.22
CA GLN A 258 18.36 17.34 16.83
C GLN A 258 18.74 18.16 18.06
N ALA A 259 18.42 19.45 18.04
CA ALA A 259 18.69 20.40 19.11
C ALA A 259 17.78 20.14 20.32
N GLY A 260 18.02 19.02 21.02
CA GLY A 260 17.22 18.55 22.15
C GLY A 260 17.98 17.76 23.21
N ALA A 261 19.31 17.57 23.04
CA ALA A 261 20.14 16.77 23.95
C ALA A 261 21.28 17.56 24.64
N ALA A 262 21.23 18.90 24.65
CA ALA A 262 22.11 19.73 25.48
C ALA A 262 21.63 19.78 26.95
N ARG A 263 21.45 18.61 27.58
CA ARG A 263 21.22 18.54 29.03
C ARG A 263 22.55 18.85 29.72
N LYS A 264 22.64 20.10 30.22
CA LYS A 264 23.78 20.70 30.93
C LYS A 264 24.65 19.65 31.63
N ALA A 265 25.83 19.35 31.08
CA ALA A 265 26.89 18.71 31.83
C ALA A 265 27.39 19.72 32.86
N THR A 266 26.97 19.56 34.11
CA THR A 266 27.42 20.41 35.21
C THR A 266 28.93 20.20 35.42
N PRO A 267 29.80 21.20 35.21
CA PRO A 267 31.22 21.03 35.45
C PRO A 267 31.44 20.92 36.96
N TRP A 268 32.14 19.85 37.36
CA TRP A 268 32.68 19.70 38.71
C TRP A 268 33.69 20.82 38.94
N LEU A 269 33.44 21.68 39.95
CA LEU A 269 34.44 22.61 40.45
C LEU A 269 34.63 22.39 41.95
N VAL A 270 35.82 21.91 42.29
CA VAL A 270 36.36 21.88 43.64
C VAL A 270 36.76 23.31 44.01
N GLY A 271 36.28 23.83 45.15
CA GLY A 271 36.61 25.19 45.59
C GLY A 271 36.00 25.53 46.95
N SER A 272 36.85 25.74 47.94
CA SER A 272 36.48 25.98 49.34
C SER A 272 36.18 27.44 49.68
N VAL A 273 35.66 27.65 50.89
CA VAL A 273 35.71 28.85 51.78
C VAL A 273 34.34 29.42 52.16
N ALA A 274 34.23 29.80 53.44
CA ALA A 274 33.00 30.12 54.16
C ALA A 274 32.61 31.62 54.13
N ALA A 275 31.33 31.91 54.38
CA ALA A 275 30.87 33.11 55.08
C ALA A 275 29.45 32.90 55.67
N LEU A 276 29.11 33.68 56.71
CA LEU A 276 27.89 33.58 57.52
C LEU A 276 26.83 34.62 57.14
N SER A 277 25.54 34.23 57.13
CA SER A 277 24.36 35.09 57.40
C SER A 277 23.10 34.20 57.36
N VAL A 278 22.49 33.78 58.47
CA VAL A 278 21.62 34.56 59.39
C VAL A 278 20.40 35.18 58.69
N MET A 279 19.28 34.43 58.68
CA MET A 279 17.99 34.84 59.28
C MET A 279 16.97 33.70 59.16
N GLY A 280 16.61 33.09 60.29
CA GLY A 280 15.54 32.09 60.34
C GLY A 280 14.17 32.76 60.50
N GLY A 281 13.35 32.73 59.45
CA GLY A 281 11.92 33.08 59.55
C GLY A 281 11.16 31.97 60.27
N ALA A 282 10.50 32.30 61.39
CA ALA A 282 9.83 31.32 62.25
C ALA A 282 8.59 30.68 61.57
N GLY A 283 8.43 29.36 61.74
CA GLY A 283 7.28 28.62 61.23
C GLY A 283 6.05 28.65 62.14
N TYR A 284 4.93 29.12 61.59
CA TYR A 284 3.53 28.99 62.05
C TYR A 284 2.70 28.51 60.83
N VAL A 285 1.63 27.70 60.91
CA VAL A 285 0.93 27.00 62.01
C VAL A 285 0.53 25.61 61.45
N LEU A 286 0.87 24.51 62.12
CA LEU A 286 0.01 23.73 63.04
C LEU A 286 -1.37 23.26 62.52
N LEU A 287 -1.68 22.00 62.85
CA LEU A 287 -2.98 21.29 62.83
C LEU A 287 -3.51 20.81 61.44
N ARG A 288 -3.55 19.50 61.10
CA ARG A 288 -4.05 18.27 61.77
C ARG A 288 -5.53 17.98 61.47
N ARG A 289 -5.79 17.05 60.54
CA ARG A 289 -6.98 16.17 60.58
C ARG A 289 -6.62 14.70 60.29
N ARG A 290 -6.39 13.94 61.36
CA ARG A 290 -6.75 12.50 61.46
C ARG A 290 -8.29 12.42 61.33
N ARG A 291 -8.96 11.35 60.90
CA ARG A 291 -8.96 9.89 61.26
C ARG A 291 -10.09 9.29 60.37
N LYS A 292 -10.20 8.03 59.93
CA LYS A 292 -10.20 6.68 60.54
C LYS A 292 -10.13 5.69 59.34
N ALA A 293 -9.34 4.61 59.37
CA ALA A 293 -9.55 3.32 60.05
C ALA A 293 -10.60 2.40 59.38
N SER A 294 -10.12 1.26 58.89
CA SER A 294 -10.90 0.03 58.67
C SER A 294 -10.17 -1.11 59.36
N HIS A 295 -10.93 -1.93 60.07
CA HIS A 295 -10.59 -3.27 60.52
C HIS A 295 -11.87 -4.11 60.48
#